data_AF-A0A960KBF9-F1
#
_entry.id   AF-A0A960KBF9-F1
#
_cell.length_a   1.000
_cell.length_b   1.000
_cell.length_c   1.000
_cell.angle_alpha   90.00
_cell.angle_beta   90.00
_cell.angle_gamma   90.00
#
_symmetry.space_group_name_H-M   'P 1'
#
loop_
_entity.id
_entity.type
_entity.pdbx_description
1 polymer ?
#
loop_
_entity_poly.entity_id
_entity_poly.type
_entity_poly.pdbx_seq_one_letter_code
_entity_poly.pdbx_strand_id
1 'polypeptide(L)'
;INDAPALASAAVGIAMGAAGTDVAIEAADVAIMGDDLGHLPPLFEHARHTRTIMVQNLVLSGSIIAILIPVAALGWLGLGAVVALHEIAEIAVIANGLRARRAVAAPTTGEHQAHRSAIEHAHA
;
A
#
# COMPACT_ATOMS: atom_id res chain seq x y z
N ILE A 1 3.23 -26.26 -7.39
CA ILE A 1 3.14 -27.19 -6.23
C ILE A 1 4.41 -27.11 -5.39
N ASN A 2 5.60 -27.32 -5.97
CA ASN A 2 6.86 -27.32 -5.23
C ASN A 2 7.20 -25.98 -4.55
N ASP A 3 6.71 -24.86 -5.08
CA ASP A 3 6.98 -23.53 -4.53
C ASP A 3 6.08 -23.16 -3.34
N ALA A 4 4.98 -23.89 -3.12
CA ALA A 4 3.99 -23.54 -2.10
C ALA A 4 4.53 -23.59 -0.65
N PRO A 5 5.35 -24.57 -0.23
CA PRO A 5 5.97 -24.53 1.09
C PRO A 5 6.90 -23.32 1.30
N ALA A 6 7.59 -22.89 0.24
CA ALA A 6 8.46 -21.72 0.29
C ALA A 6 7.65 -20.43 0.37
N LEU A 7 6.55 -20.31 -0.39
CA LEU A 7 5.64 -19.16 -0.34
C LEU A 7 4.98 -19.01 1.04
N ALA A 8 4.53 -20.12 1.63
CA ALA A 8 3.87 -20.12 2.94
C ALA A 8 4.81 -19.81 4.12
N SER A 9 6.12 -20.00 3.95
CA SER A 9 7.13 -19.69 4.99
C SER A 9 7.83 -18.35 4.78
N ALA A 10 7.61 -17.70 3.63
CA ALA A 10 8.16 -16.40 3.35
C ALA A 10 7.53 -15.32 4.26
N ALA A 11 8.25 -14.22 4.47
CA ALA A 11 7.67 -13.05 5.14
C ALA A 11 6.53 -12.42 4.32
N VAL A 12 6.62 -12.53 2.99
CA VAL A 12 5.57 -12.23 2.03
C VAL A 12 5.73 -13.18 0.83
N GLY A 13 4.79 -14.09 0.61
CA GLY A 13 4.74 -14.97 -0.55
C GLY A 13 4.06 -14.28 -1.73
N ILE A 14 4.70 -14.29 -2.91
CA ILE A 14 4.16 -13.69 -4.14
C ILE A 14 4.05 -14.76 -5.23
N ALA A 15 2.83 -15.00 -5.72
CA ALA A 15 2.57 -15.94 -6.81
C ALA A 15 2.17 -15.20 -8.09
N MET A 16 2.56 -15.75 -9.25
CA MET A 16 1.98 -15.35 -10.53
C MET A 16 0.57 -15.93 -10.61
N GLY A 17 -0.46 -15.09 -10.68
CA GLY A 17 -1.86 -15.52 -10.65
C GLY A 17 -2.29 -16.28 -11.90
N ALA A 18 -1.90 -15.82 -13.10
CA ALA A 18 -2.24 -16.49 -14.35
C ALA A 18 -1.29 -17.66 -14.69
N ALA A 19 -0.02 -17.55 -14.29
CA ALA A 19 1.03 -18.52 -14.63
C ALA A 19 1.40 -19.48 -13.48
N GLY A 20 0.89 -19.25 -12.27
CA GLY A 20 1.18 -20.05 -11.08
C GLY A 20 0.20 -21.21 -10.92
N THR A 21 0.64 -22.27 -10.24
CA THR A 21 -0.26 -23.39 -9.90
C THR A 21 -1.24 -22.96 -8.81
N ASP A 22 -2.48 -23.48 -8.82
CA ASP A 22 -3.51 -23.21 -7.80
C ASP A 22 -2.95 -23.29 -6.36
N VAL A 23 -2.17 -24.35 -6.08
CA VAL A 23 -1.54 -24.58 -4.76
C VAL A 23 -0.55 -23.47 -4.37
N ALA A 24 0.13 -22.85 -5.34
CA ALA A 24 1.03 -21.73 -5.08
C ALA A 24 0.27 -20.42 -4.87
N ILE A 25 -0.87 -20.23 -5.56
CA ILE A 25 -1.73 -19.06 -5.42
C ILE A 25 -2.41 -19.06 -4.05
N GLU A 26 -2.88 -20.23 -3.59
CA GLU A 26 -3.49 -20.39 -2.26
C GLU A 26 -2.49 -20.16 -1.11
N ALA A 27 -1.22 -20.50 -1.33
CA ALA A 27 -0.15 -20.34 -0.35
C ALA A 27 0.49 -18.94 -0.31
N ALA A 28 0.23 -18.08 -1.31
CA ALA A 28 0.82 -16.75 -1.40
C ALA A 28 -0.06 -15.67 -0.74
N ASP A 29 0.58 -14.64 -0.18
CA ASP A 29 -0.12 -13.46 0.37
C ASP A 29 -0.61 -12.53 -0.76
N VAL A 30 0.08 -12.53 -1.90
CA VAL A 30 -0.20 -11.65 -3.04
C VAL A 30 -0.12 -12.45 -4.34
N ALA A 31 -1.14 -12.29 -5.20
CA ALA A 31 -1.15 -12.84 -6.54
C ALA A 31 -1.03 -11.71 -7.60
N ILE A 32 -0.10 -11.87 -8.55
CA ILE A 32 0.11 -10.95 -9.67
C ILE A 32 -0.74 -11.42 -10.86
N MET A 33 -1.71 -10.64 -11.31
CA MET A 33 -2.61 -11.06 -12.41
C MET A 33 -2.01 -10.91 -13.82
N GLY A 34 -0.88 -10.22 -13.96
CA GLY A 34 -0.17 -10.06 -15.23
C GLY A 34 1.12 -10.88 -15.28
N ASP A 35 1.72 -10.93 -16.47
CA ASP A 35 2.93 -11.74 -16.72
C ASP A 35 4.24 -10.95 -16.51
N ASP A 36 4.14 -9.62 -16.34
CA ASP A 36 5.29 -8.74 -16.17
C ASP A 36 5.62 -8.49 -14.69
N LEU A 37 6.73 -9.10 -14.24
CA LEU A 37 7.33 -8.87 -12.92
C LEU A 37 8.02 -7.51 -12.80
N GLY A 38 8.20 -6.78 -13.90
CA GLY A 38 8.74 -5.42 -13.96
C GLY A 38 7.95 -4.40 -13.14
N HIS A 39 6.70 -4.72 -12.75
CA HIS A 39 5.89 -3.91 -11.84
C HIS A 39 6.21 -4.11 -10.35
N LEU A 40 6.98 -5.15 -9.97
CA LEU A 40 7.33 -5.40 -8.57
C LEU A 40 8.20 -4.30 -7.93
N PRO A 41 9.27 -3.79 -8.58
CA PRO A 41 10.11 -2.77 -7.95
C PRO A 41 9.35 -1.47 -7.59
N PRO A 42 8.51 -0.89 -8.48
CA PRO A 42 7.65 0.24 -8.12
C PRO A 42 6.68 -0.06 -6.97
N LEU A 43 6.13 -1.27 -6.89
CA LEU A 43 5.24 -1.67 -5.78
C LEU A 43 5.97 -1.65 -4.42
N PHE A 44 7.21 -2.13 -4.36
CA PHE A 44 8.00 -2.05 -3.14
C PHE A 44 8.36 -0.61 -2.75
N GLU A 45 8.58 0.28 -3.71
CA GLU A 45 8.74 1.71 -3.43
C GLU A 45 7.48 2.32 -2.81
N HIS A 46 6.31 2.00 -3.35
CA HIS A 46 5.04 2.42 -2.78
C HIS A 46 4.84 1.88 -1.37
N ALA A 47 5.13 0.59 -1.13
CA ALA A 47 5.04 -0.01 0.19
C ALA A 47 5.93 0.68 1.22
N ARG A 48 7.18 1.02 0.85
CA ARG A 48 8.12 1.78 1.71
C ARG A 48 7.60 3.18 2.02
N HIS A 49 7.02 3.86 1.03
CA HIS A 49 6.43 5.18 1.22
C HIS A 49 5.22 5.14 2.16
N THR A 50 4.31 4.19 1.95
CA THR A 50 3.15 3.97 2.81
C THR A 50 3.59 3.64 4.24
N ARG A 51 4.61 2.80 4.42
CA ARG A 51 5.17 2.49 5.74
C ARG A 51 5.71 3.74 6.44
N THR A 52 6.34 4.64 5.71
CA THR A 52 6.84 5.91 6.26
C THR A 52 5.69 6.77 6.78
N ILE A 53 4.61 6.90 6.00
CA ILE A 53 3.41 7.65 6.41
C ILE A 53 2.73 7.00 7.62
N MET A 54 2.63 5.67 7.65
CA MET A 54 2.08 4.92 8.79
C MET A 54 2.87 5.20 10.08
N VAL A 55 4.20 5.17 10.02
CA VAL A 55 5.05 5.49 11.19
C VAL A 55 4.87 6.94 11.63
N GLN A 56 4.77 7.89 10.69
CA GLN A 56 4.47 9.30 11.01
C GLN A 56 3.14 9.44 11.76
N ASN A 57 2.09 8.76 11.28
CA ASN A 57 0.78 8.76 11.93
C ASN A 57 0.85 8.14 13.33
N LEU A 58 1.56 7.02 13.50
CA LEU A 58 1.71 6.38 14.79
C LEU A 58 2.44 7.27 15.81
N VAL A 59 3.51 7.94 15.38
CA VAL A 59 4.25 8.90 16.21
C VAL A 59 3.38 10.11 16.56
N LEU A 60 2.65 10.67 15.58
CA LEU A 60 1.75 11.80 15.79
C LEU A 60 0.65 11.45 16.78
N SER A 61 -0.12 10.39 16.52
CA SER A 61 -1.19 9.92 17.39
C SER A 61 -0.69 9.57 18.79
N GLY A 62 0.45 8.87 18.89
CA GLY A 62 1.08 8.57 20.17
C GLY A 62 1.48 9.83 20.95
N SER A 63 2.02 10.83 20.27
CA SER A 63 2.39 12.11 20.90
C SER A 63 1.17 12.88 21.41
N ILE A 64 0.08 12.91 20.64
CA ILE A 64 -1.18 13.56 21.05
C ILE A 64 -1.70 12.89 22.33
N ILE A 65 -1.82 11.57 22.34
CA ILE A 65 -2.30 10.83 23.52
C ILE A 65 -1.38 11.06 24.72
N ALA A 66 -0.06 11.00 24.51
CA ALA A 66 0.94 11.23 25.55
C ALA A 66 0.88 12.64 26.16
N ILE A 67 0.38 13.64 25.43
CA ILE A 67 0.20 15.02 25.91
C ILE A 67 -1.20 15.22 26.52
N LEU A 68 -2.26 14.76 25.85
CA LEU A 68 -3.64 14.99 26.28
C LEU A 68 -3.93 14.29 27.61
N ILE A 69 -3.37 13.10 27.85
CA ILE A 69 -3.59 12.36 29.10
C ILE A 69 -3.09 13.18 30.32
N PRO A 70 -1.82 13.63 30.39
CA PRO A 70 -1.35 14.48 31.48
C PRO A 70 -2.12 15.79 31.61
N VAL A 71 -2.42 16.46 30.49
CA VAL A 71 -3.15 17.74 30.49
C VAL A 71 -4.56 17.58 31.08
N ALA A 72 -5.25 16.50 30.73
CA ALA A 72 -6.54 16.14 31.30
C ALA A 72 -6.42 15.77 32.79
N ALA A 73 -5.41 14.99 33.17
CA ALA A 73 -5.18 14.57 34.55
C ALA A 73 -4.85 15.74 35.49
N LEU A 74 -4.12 16.74 35.01
CA LEU A 74 -3.81 17.97 35.76
C LEU A 74 -4.99 18.97 35.77
N GLY A 75 -6.07 18.69 35.03
CA GLY A 75 -7.24 19.56 34.95
C GLY A 75 -6.99 20.87 34.21
N TRP A 76 -5.93 20.97 33.41
CA TRP A 76 -5.62 22.19 32.65
C TRP A 76 -6.58 22.45 31.49
N LEU A 77 -7.20 21.39 30.97
CA LEU A 77 -8.27 21.47 29.98
C LEU A 77 -9.48 20.69 30.47
N GLY A 78 -10.68 21.23 30.23
CA GLY A 78 -11.93 20.50 30.46
C GLY A 78 -12.12 19.35 29.46
N LEU A 79 -12.91 18.35 29.85
CA LEU A 79 -13.14 17.14 29.05
C LEU A 79 -13.55 17.45 27.59
N GLY A 80 -14.45 18.41 27.38
CA GLY A 80 -14.90 18.79 26.04
C GLY A 80 -13.77 19.33 25.15
N ALA A 81 -12.84 20.11 25.73
CA ALA A 81 -11.71 20.64 24.99
C ALA A 81 -10.68 19.55 24.64
N VAL A 82 -10.45 18.61 25.57
CA VAL A 82 -9.58 17.44 25.35
C VAL A 82 -10.12 16.58 24.20
N VAL A 83 -11.41 16.26 24.23
CA VAL A 83 -12.07 15.48 23.17
C VAL A 83 -11.99 16.21 21.84
N ALA A 84 -12.38 17.50 21.78
CA ALA A 84 -12.33 18.26 20.55
C ALA A 84 -10.91 18.30 19.92
N LEU A 85 -9.88 18.44 20.75
CA LEU A 85 -8.49 18.42 20.28
C LEU A 85 -8.08 17.05 19.74
N HIS A 86 -8.55 15.96 20.36
CA HIS A 86 -8.32 14.60 19.87
C HIS A 86 -8.95 14.37 18.49
N GLU A 87 -10.21 14.76 18.32
CA GLU A 87 -10.95 14.64 17.06
C GLU A 87 -10.28 15.42 15.91
N ILE A 88 -9.82 16.64 16.17
CA ILE A 88 -9.08 17.44 15.17
C ILE A 88 -7.78 16.74 14.76
N ALA A 89 -7.13 16.10 15.73
CA ALA A 89 -5.92 15.31 15.50
C ALA A 89 -6.19 14.10 14.59
N GLU A 90 -7.31 13.40 14.77
CA GLU A 90 -7.71 12.29 13.90
C GLU A 90 -7.88 12.74 12.45
N ILE A 91 -8.52 13.89 12.22
CA ILE A 91 -8.66 14.48 10.88
C ILE A 91 -7.28 14.74 10.25
N ALA A 92 -6.32 15.26 11.03
CA ALA A 92 -4.96 15.49 10.55
C ALA A 92 -4.23 14.18 10.19
N VAL A 93 -4.38 13.13 11.01
CA VAL A 93 -3.83 11.79 10.76
C VAL A 93 -4.42 11.17 9.49
N ILE A 94 -5.73 11.28 9.29
CA ILE A 94 -6.44 10.84 8.08
C ILE A 94 -5.90 11.59 6.87
N ALA A 95 -5.82 12.92 6.94
CA ALA A 95 -5.29 13.75 5.86
C ALA A 95 -3.84 13.38 5.49
N ASN A 96 -2.99 13.10 6.48
CA ASN A 96 -1.64 12.60 6.23
C ASN A 96 -1.65 11.22 5.56
N GLY A 97 -2.54 10.32 5.98
CA GLY A 97 -2.75 9.01 5.38
C GLY A 97 -3.10 9.07 3.89
N LEU A 98 -3.88 10.08 3.46
CA LEU A 98 -4.24 10.27 2.07
C LEU A 98 -3.04 10.52 1.14
N ARG A 99 -1.88 10.94 1.67
CA ARG A 99 -0.64 11.10 0.88
C ARG A 99 -0.09 9.78 0.36
N ALA A 100 -0.47 8.66 0.98
CA ALA A 100 -0.09 7.33 0.51
C ALA A 100 -0.83 6.92 -0.79
N ARG A 101 -1.88 7.66 -1.18
CA ARG A 101 -2.63 7.43 -2.41
C ARG A 101 -1.83 7.89 -3.62
N ARG A 102 -0.93 7.05 -4.13
CA ARG A 102 -0.42 7.16 -5.50
C ARG A 102 -1.12 6.12 -6.37
N ALA A 103 -1.61 6.55 -7.53
CA ALA A 103 -2.01 5.63 -8.57
C ALA A 103 -0.73 4.92 -9.06
N VAL A 104 -0.69 3.60 -8.97
CA VAL A 104 0.29 2.81 -9.73
C VAL A 104 0.01 3.13 -11.19
N ALA A 105 0.97 3.75 -11.88
CA ALA A 105 0.81 4.11 -13.28
C ALA A 105 0.46 2.86 -14.08
N ALA A 106 -0.67 2.87 -14.76
CA ALA A 106 -1.03 1.79 -15.66
C ALA A 106 0.08 1.65 -16.72
N PRO A 107 0.50 0.41 -17.08
CA PRO A 107 1.54 0.20 -18.06
C PRO A 107 1.22 1.01 -19.32
N THR A 108 2.18 1.84 -19.74
CA THR A 108 2.04 2.63 -20.95
C THR A 108 1.78 1.69 -22.12
N THR A 109 0.63 1.86 -22.75
CA THR A 109 0.11 1.16 -23.94
C THR A 109 0.99 1.34 -25.19
N GLY A 110 2.31 1.31 -25.08
CA GLY A 110 3.26 1.44 -26.18
C GLY A 110 3.36 0.16 -27.02
N GLU A 111 3.25 -1.01 -26.40
CA GLU A 111 3.42 -2.29 -27.10
C GLU A 111 2.20 -2.68 -27.95
N HIS A 112 0.98 -2.36 -27.49
CA HIS A 112 -0.24 -2.62 -28.26
C HIS A 112 -0.35 -1.75 -29.52
N GLN A 113 0.27 -0.56 -29.52
CA GLN A 113 0.26 0.33 -30.69
C GLN A 113 1.30 -0.09 -31.74
N ALA A 114 2.46 -0.58 -31.30
CA ALA A 114 3.48 -1.14 -32.20
C ALA A 114 3.01 -2.43 -32.91
N HIS A 115 2.28 -3.30 -32.20
CA HIS A 115 1.71 -4.52 -32.79
C HIS A 115 0.56 -4.20 -33.77
N ARG A 116 -0.30 -3.21 -33.46
CA ARG A 116 -1.34 -2.74 -34.38
C ARG A 116 -0.76 -2.12 -35.65
N SER A 117 0.27 -1.27 -35.55
CA SER A 117 0.91 -0.69 -36.74
C SER A 117 1.63 -1.75 -37.59
N ALA A 118 2.22 -2.77 -36.98
CA ALA A 118 2.86 -3.86 -37.71
C ALA A 118 1.85 -4.71 -38.50
N ILE A 119 0.65 -4.93 -37.94
CA ILE A 119 -0.44 -5.64 -38.63
C ILE A 119 -1.04 -4.76 -39.74
N GLU A 120 -1.25 -3.46 -39.50
CA GLU A 120 -1.78 -2.53 -40.51
C GLU A 120 -0.82 -2.37 -41.71
N HIS A 121 0.50 -2.37 -41.48
CA HIS A 121 1.51 -2.32 -42.55
C HIS A 121 1.71 -3.65 -43.29
N ALA A 122 1.36 -4.79 -42.69
CA ALA A 122 1.44 -6.09 -43.35
C ALA A 122 0.25 -6.37 -44.31
N HIS A 123 -0.81 -5.58 -44.21
CA HIS A 123 -2.05 -5.72 -44.99
C HIS A 123 -2.23 -4.61 -46.05
N ALA A 124 -1.25 -3.73 -46.23
CA ALA A 124 -1.20 -2.67 -47.25
C ALA A 124 -0.20 -3.03 -48.36
#